data_AF-A0AAD5A1V9-F1
#
_entry.id   AF-A0AAD5A1V9-F1
#
_cell.length_a   1.000
_cell.length_b   1.000
_cell.length_c   1.000
_cell.angle_alpha   90.00
_cell.angle_beta   90.00
_cell.angle_gamma   90.00
#
_symmetry.space_group_name_H-M   'P 1'
#
loop_
_entity.id
_entity.type
_entity.pdbx_description
1 polymer ?
#
loop_
_entity_poly.entity_id
_entity_poly.type
_entity_poly.pdbx_seq_one_letter_code
_entity_poly.pdbx_strand_id
1 'polypeptide(L)'
;MAYALLAAVPPVFGLYSSFYPILLYFIFGTSQHISVGTYAVMSVMIGGVTERMAPDTDFMIFNNISNGSIIDTVARDHERVKIAVAVTFLSGIFQLLLGLVQFGFVVTYLSEPLVRGYTTAAAIHVVVSQFKYTFGISPKRYSG
;
A
#
# COMPACT_ATOMS: atom_id res chain seq x y z
N MET A 1 -5.49 -8.64 -4.50
CA MET A 1 -6.55 -7.85 -5.18
C MET A 1 -7.19 -6.80 -4.26
N ALA A 2 -7.90 -7.19 -3.19
CA ALA A 2 -8.58 -6.23 -2.30
C ALA A 2 -7.64 -5.19 -1.66
N TYR A 3 -6.43 -5.58 -1.30
CA TYR A 3 -5.44 -4.64 -0.77
C TYR A 3 -4.97 -3.62 -1.81
N ALA A 4 -4.78 -3.97 -3.09
CA ALA A 4 -4.40 -2.96 -4.09
C ALA A 4 -5.41 -1.78 -4.19
N LEU A 5 -6.70 -2.06 -4.01
CA LEU A 5 -7.74 -1.03 -3.95
C LEU A 5 -7.59 -0.10 -2.73
N LEU A 6 -7.11 -0.62 -1.60
CA LEU A 6 -6.76 0.20 -0.43
C LEU A 6 -5.56 1.09 -0.72
N ALA A 7 -4.56 0.58 -1.44
CA ALA A 7 -3.39 1.34 -1.90
C ALA A 7 -3.70 2.35 -3.03
N ALA A 8 -4.96 2.51 -3.44
CA ALA A 8 -5.39 3.42 -4.51
C ALA A 8 -4.80 3.10 -5.90
N VAL A 9 -4.31 1.88 -6.10
CA VAL A 9 -3.69 1.40 -7.34
C VAL A 9 -4.60 0.35 -8.01
N PRO A 10 -4.54 0.15 -9.34
CA PRO A 10 -5.38 -0.85 -10.00
C PRO A 10 -5.23 -2.26 -9.38
N PRO A 11 -6.33 -3.04 -9.28
CA PRO A 11 -6.33 -4.34 -8.61
C PRO A 11 -5.27 -5.32 -9.10
N VAL A 12 -4.92 -5.26 -10.40
CA VAL A 12 -3.95 -6.14 -11.06
C VAL A 12 -2.58 -6.10 -10.37
N PHE A 13 -2.16 -4.93 -9.88
CA PHE A 13 -0.89 -4.80 -9.14
C PHE A 13 -0.90 -5.55 -7.79
N GLY A 14 -2.08 -5.87 -7.27
CA GLY A 14 -2.24 -6.75 -6.12
C GLY A 14 -1.87 -8.20 -6.41
N LEU A 15 -1.96 -8.66 -7.66
CA LEU A 15 -1.49 -9.99 -8.07
C LEU A 15 0.02 -10.01 -8.23
N TYR A 16 0.57 -8.96 -8.87
CA TYR A 16 2.01 -8.81 -9.06
C TYR A 16 2.74 -8.77 -7.71
N SER A 17 2.22 -8.02 -6.74
CA SER A 17 2.82 -7.92 -5.40
C SER A 17 2.73 -9.19 -4.55
N SER A 18 1.82 -10.13 -4.84
CA SER A 18 1.81 -11.44 -4.18
C SER A 18 2.66 -12.49 -4.90
N PHE A 19 2.78 -12.41 -6.22
CA PHE A 19 3.44 -13.43 -7.03
C PHE A 19 4.96 -13.27 -7.07
N TYR A 20 5.48 -12.06 -7.28
CA TYR A 20 6.93 -11.87 -7.40
C TYR A 20 7.70 -12.10 -6.08
N PRO A 21 7.23 -11.61 -4.91
CA PRO A 21 7.97 -11.82 -3.67
C PRO A 21 8.06 -13.27 -3.23
N ILE A 22 7.07 -14.12 -3.53
CA ILE A 22 7.13 -15.55 -3.17
C ILE A 22 8.23 -16.27 -3.97
N LEU A 23 8.40 -15.92 -5.25
CA LEU A 23 9.45 -16.47 -6.10
C LEU A 23 10.84 -16.03 -5.60
N LEU A 24 10.98 -14.77 -5.20
CA LEU A 24 12.23 -14.28 -4.62
C LEU A 24 12.51 -14.91 -3.26
N TYR A 25 11.50 -15.06 -2.40
CA TYR A 25 11.64 -15.69 -1.08
C TYR A 25 12.00 -17.17 -1.19
N PHE A 26 11.53 -17.88 -2.23
CA PHE A 26 11.91 -19.27 -2.46
C PHE A 26 13.43 -19.45 -2.69
N ILE A 27 14.08 -18.48 -3.34
CA ILE A 27 15.52 -18.56 -3.66
C ILE A 27 16.38 -18.10 -2.48
N PHE A 28 15.96 -17.06 -1.76
CA PHE A 28 16.78 -16.40 -0.71
C PHE A 28 16.27 -16.63 0.73
N GLY A 29 15.16 -17.34 0.90
CA GLY A 29 14.49 -17.51 2.18
C GLY A 29 15.17 -18.52 3.09
N THR A 30 15.35 -18.15 4.36
CA THR A 30 15.96 -19.01 5.39
C THR A 30 14.93 -19.86 6.16
N SER A 31 13.63 -19.53 6.08
CA SER A 31 12.56 -20.22 6.83
C SER A 31 11.54 -20.87 5.90
N GLN A 32 11.32 -22.17 6.07
CA GLN A 32 10.47 -22.99 5.20
C GLN A 32 8.96 -22.84 5.46
N HIS A 33 8.56 -22.27 6.60
CA HIS A 33 7.15 -22.21 7.02
C HIS A 33 6.50 -20.82 6.90
N ILE A 34 7.28 -19.79 6.56
CA ILE A 34 6.76 -18.42 6.44
C ILE A 34 6.39 -18.16 4.98
N SER A 35 5.13 -17.83 4.73
CA SER A 35 4.67 -17.34 3.43
C SER A 35 4.66 -15.82 3.43
N VAL A 36 5.49 -15.21 2.59
CA VAL A 36 5.48 -13.76 2.37
C VAL A 36 4.33 -13.41 1.44
N GLY A 37 3.56 -12.38 1.78
CA GLY A 37 2.39 -11.98 1.00
C GLY A 37 2.04 -10.51 1.17
N THR A 38 0.85 -10.15 0.70
CA THR A 38 0.34 -8.77 0.78
C THR A 38 -0.16 -8.45 2.20
N TYR A 39 0.24 -7.30 2.73
CA TYR A 39 -0.13 -6.87 4.09
C TYR A 39 -1.05 -5.65 4.06
N ALA A 40 -2.18 -5.74 4.78
CA ALA A 40 -3.24 -4.72 4.74
C ALA A 40 -2.74 -3.34 5.20
N VAL A 41 -1.92 -3.29 6.26
CA VAL A 41 -1.44 -2.01 6.84
C VAL A 41 -0.47 -1.30 5.89
N MET A 42 0.45 -2.06 5.28
CA MET A 42 1.38 -1.52 4.28
C MET A 42 0.62 -0.93 3.09
N SER A 43 -0.45 -1.61 2.68
CA SER A 43 -1.30 -1.12 1.60
C SER A 43 -2.00 0.19 1.95
N VAL A 44 -2.48 0.37 3.19
CA VAL A 44 -3.12 1.64 3.57
C VAL A 44 -2.08 2.76 3.67
N MET A 45 -0.88 2.48 4.16
CA MET A 45 0.22 3.45 4.22
C MET A 45 0.66 3.94 2.83
N ILE A 46 0.83 3.02 1.88
CA ILE A 46 1.12 3.36 0.48
C ILE A 46 -0.03 4.19 -0.11
N GLY A 47 -1.28 3.80 0.17
CA GLY A 47 -2.46 4.57 -0.20
C GLY A 47 -2.38 6.02 0.27
N GLY A 48 -2.06 6.26 1.55
CA GLY A 48 -1.88 7.61 2.09
C GLY A 48 -0.82 8.43 1.35
N VAL A 49 0.33 7.83 0.99
CA VAL A 49 1.37 8.53 0.23
C VAL A 49 0.92 8.85 -1.20
N THR A 50 0.29 7.89 -1.88
CA THR A 50 -0.21 8.10 -3.25
C THR A 50 -1.30 9.17 -3.31
N GLU A 51 -2.19 9.24 -2.32
CA GLU A 51 -3.23 10.28 -2.26
C GLU A 51 -2.65 11.67 -1.95
N ARG A 52 -1.55 11.74 -1.19
CA ARG A 52 -0.88 13.02 -0.90
C ARG A 52 -0.09 13.56 -2.08
N MET A 53 0.50 12.67 -2.88
CA MET A 53 1.34 13.06 -4.04
C MET A 53 0.55 13.17 -5.35
N ALA A 54 -0.59 12.47 -5.47
CA ALA A 54 -1.45 12.48 -6.64
C ALA A 54 -2.92 12.58 -6.21
N PRO A 55 -3.39 13.77 -5.79
CA PRO A 55 -4.78 13.97 -5.38
C PRO A 55 -5.72 13.85 -6.58
N ASP A 56 -6.95 13.36 -6.35
CA ASP A 56 -7.97 13.21 -7.40
C ASP A 56 -8.34 14.54 -8.11
N THR A 57 -8.00 15.69 -7.52
CA THR A 57 -8.22 17.04 -8.08
C THR A 57 -7.38 17.34 -9.31
N ASP A 58 -6.18 16.78 -9.40
CA ASP A 58 -5.21 17.11 -10.45
C ASP A 58 -5.55 16.41 -11.78
N PHE A 59 -6.44 15.42 -11.74
CA PHE A 59 -6.85 14.61 -12.89
C PHE A 59 -8.29 14.91 -13.34
N MET A 60 -8.82 16.07 -12.98
CA MET A 60 -10.15 16.51 -13.42
C MET A 60 -10.08 17.08 -14.83
N ILE A 61 -10.65 16.37 -15.81
CA ILE A 61 -10.82 16.86 -17.18
C ILE A 61 -12.21 17.47 -17.30
N PHE A 62 -12.28 18.71 -17.81
CA PHE A 62 -13.55 19.35 -18.15
C PHE A 62 -14.05 18.84 -19.50
N ASN A 63 -15.22 18.18 -19.52
CA ASN A 63 -15.84 17.76 -20.76
C ASN A 63 -16.84 18.81 -21.23
N ASN A 64 -16.48 19.51 -22.32
CA ASN A 64 -17.28 20.58 -22.92
C ASN A 64 -18.62 20.09 -23.51
N ILE A 65 -18.77 18.77 -23.74
CA ILE A 65 -19.98 18.16 -24.31
C ILE A 65 -21.05 17.91 -23.25
N SER A 66 -20.64 17.61 -22.00
CA SER A 66 -21.54 17.24 -20.91
C SER A 66 -21.57 18.25 -19.76
N ASN A 67 -20.94 19.43 -19.90
CA ASN A 67 -20.77 20.44 -18.84
C ASN A 67 -20.42 19.82 -17.47
N GLY A 68 -19.53 18.83 -17.48
CA GLY A 68 -19.17 18.05 -16.30
C GLY A 68 -17.68 17.81 -16.22
N SER A 69 -17.14 17.77 -15.00
CA SER A 69 -15.78 17.30 -14.75
C SER A 69 -15.78 15.77 -14.66
N ILE A 70 -14.99 15.13 -15.52
CA ILE A 70 -14.75 13.70 -15.50
C ILE A 70 -13.33 13.49 -14.96
N ILE A 71 -13.16 12.54 -14.06
CA ILE A 71 -11.83 12.17 -13.56
C ILE A 71 -11.18 11.26 -14.60
N ASP A 72 -10.00 11.63 -15.09
CA ASP A 72 -9.19 10.74 -15.92
C ASP A 72 -8.58 9.64 -15.05
N THR A 73 -9.28 8.51 -15.01
CA THR A 73 -8.87 7.34 -14.24
C THR A 73 -7.57 6.74 -14.77
N VAL A 74 -7.30 6.83 -16.07
CA VAL A 74 -6.13 6.20 -16.69
C VAL A 74 -4.87 6.99 -16.35
N ALA A 75 -4.90 8.32 -16.48
CA ALA A 75 -3.76 9.18 -16.13
C ALA A 75 -3.44 9.11 -14.64
N ARG A 76 -4.47 9.15 -13.78
CA ARG A 76 -4.31 9.05 -12.33
C ARG A 76 -3.70 7.71 -11.90
N ASP A 77 -4.19 6.62 -12.44
CA ASP A 77 -3.72 5.29 -12.07
C ASP A 77 -2.26 5.08 -12.49
N HIS A 78 -1.84 5.66 -13.63
CA HIS A 78 -0.44 5.62 -14.08
C HIS A 78 0.50 6.38 -13.13
N GLU A 79 0.12 7.57 -12.66
CA GLU A 79 0.92 8.33 -11.68
C GLU A 79 0.97 7.65 -10.31
N ARG A 80 -0.16 7.11 -9.81
CA ARG A 80 -0.19 6.37 -8.55
C ARG A 80 0.71 5.13 -8.58
N VAL A 81 0.75 4.42 -9.70
CA VAL A 81 1.67 3.28 -9.88
C VAL A 81 3.13 3.74 -9.82
N LYS A 82 3.50 4.83 -10.50
CA LYS A 82 4.89 5.35 -10.45
C LYS A 82 5.31 5.68 -9.01
N ILE A 83 4.45 6.37 -8.26
CA ILE A 83 4.70 6.72 -6.86
C ILE A 83 4.85 5.45 -6.02
N ALA A 84 3.93 4.49 -6.16
CA ALA A 84 3.99 3.23 -5.42
C ALA A 84 5.27 2.44 -5.71
N VAL A 85 5.72 2.39 -6.97
CA VAL A 85 6.97 1.74 -7.37
C VAL A 85 8.18 2.45 -6.76
N ALA A 86 8.23 3.79 -6.82
CA ALA A 86 9.32 4.56 -6.25
C ALA A 86 9.47 4.37 -4.73
N VAL A 87 8.36 4.41 -3.99
CA VAL A 87 8.33 4.19 -2.53
C VAL A 87 8.75 2.75 -2.19
N THR A 88 8.26 1.76 -2.95
CA THR A 88 8.61 0.35 -2.74
C THR A 88 10.08 0.09 -3.03
N PHE A 89 10.61 0.67 -4.11
CA PHE A 89 12.03 0.55 -4.48
C PHE A 89 12.94 1.17 -3.42
N LEU A 90 12.61 2.38 -2.95
CA LEU A 90 13.33 3.03 -1.87
C LEU A 90 13.29 2.20 -0.57
N SER A 91 12.11 1.66 -0.21
CA SER A 91 11.96 0.77 0.93
C SER A 91 12.82 -0.50 0.81
N GLY A 92 12.91 -1.08 -0.38
CA GLY A 92 13.79 -2.22 -0.65
C GLY A 92 15.27 -1.90 -0.46
N ILE A 93 15.73 -0.73 -0.93
CA ILE A 93 17.12 -0.28 -0.69
C ILE A 93 17.37 -0.13 0.81
N PHE A 94 16.45 0.50 1.55
CA PHE A 94 16.58 0.61 3.00
C PHE A 94 16.62 -0.75 3.69
N GLN A 95 15.81 -1.72 3.26
CA GLN A 95 15.82 -3.08 3.81
C GLN A 95 17.15 -3.79 3.53
N LEU A 96 17.72 -3.65 2.33
CA LEU A 96 19.04 -4.21 2.00
C LEU A 96 20.15 -3.57 2.84
N LEU A 97 20.14 -2.24 2.99
CA LEU A 97 21.12 -1.54 3.83
C LEU A 97 21.02 -1.96 5.30
N LEU A 98 19.81 -2.03 5.85
CA LEU A 98 19.60 -2.49 7.23
C LEU A 98 19.97 -3.97 7.40
N GLY A 99 19.78 -4.79 6.37
CA GLY A 99 20.22 -6.19 6.34
C GLY A 99 21.75 -6.31 6.37
N LEU A 100 22.47 -5.50 5.59
CA LEU A 100 23.94 -5.47 5.58
C LEU A 100 24.52 -5.00 6.92
N VAL A 101 23.88 -4.02 7.57
CA VAL A 101 24.26 -3.54 8.91
C VAL A 101 23.82 -4.51 10.02
N GLN A 102 23.13 -5.61 9.68
CA GLN A 102 22.57 -6.59 10.62
C GLN A 102 21.69 -5.94 11.70
N PHE A 103 20.90 -4.94 11.31
CA PHE A 103 20.02 -4.21 12.23
C PHE A 103 18.86 -5.06 12.79
N GLY A 104 18.76 -6.33 12.36
CA GLY A 104 17.82 -7.31 12.90
C GLY A 104 17.92 -7.48 14.42
N PHE A 105 19.10 -7.27 15.02
CA PHE A 105 19.28 -7.26 16.48
C PHE A 105 18.33 -6.26 17.17
N VAL A 106 18.21 -5.03 16.64
CA VAL A 106 17.39 -3.97 17.27
C VAL A 106 15.90 -4.30 17.23
N VAL A 107 15.43 -4.96 16.17
CA VAL A 107 14.02 -5.38 16.05
C VAL A 107 13.66 -6.40 17.14
N THR A 108 14.61 -7.24 17.58
CA THR A 108 14.37 -8.19 18.68
C THR A 108 14.24 -7.52 20.06
N TYR A 109 14.69 -6.27 20.22
CA TYR A 109 14.52 -5.50 21.46
C TYR A 109 13.22 -4.70 21.52
N LEU A 110 12.42 -4.73 20.46
CA LEU A 110 11.14 -4.04 20.46
C LEU A 110 10.20 -4.72 21.48
N SER A 111 9.66 -3.93 22.41
CA SER A 111 8.88 -4.49 23.51
C SER A 111 7.62 -5.21 22.99
N GLU A 112 7.35 -6.40 23.50
CA GLU A 112 6.13 -7.15 23.12
C GLU A 112 4.84 -6.33 23.26
N PRO A 113 4.66 -5.49 24.31
CA PRO A 113 3.49 -4.62 24.41
C PRO A 113 3.37 -3.62 23.26
N LEU A 114 4.49 -3.08 22.75
CA LEU A 114 4.48 -2.14 21.63
C LEU A 114 4.02 -2.84 20.34
N VAL A 115 4.55 -4.03 20.06
CA VAL A 115 4.18 -4.80 18.86
C VAL A 115 2.69 -5.17 18.91
N ARG A 116 2.21 -5.66 20.06
CA ARG A 116 0.79 -6.02 20.26
C ARG A 116 -0.14 -4.80 20.15
N GLY A 117 0.29 -3.65 20.69
CA GLY A 117 -0.42 -2.39 20.58
C GLY A 117 -0.54 -1.93 19.13
N TYR A 118 0.58 -1.94 18.39
CA TYR A 118 0.61 -1.61 16.97
C TYR A 118 -0.29 -2.52 16.13
N THR A 119 -0.22 -3.84 16.33
CA THR A 119 -1.05 -4.79 15.57
C THR A 119 -2.55 -4.62 15.86
N THR A 120 -2.92 -4.30 17.11
CA THR A 120 -4.33 -4.07 17.49
C THR A 120 -4.85 -2.77 16.87
N ALA A 121 -4.08 -1.68 16.94
CA ALA A 121 -4.43 -0.42 16.29
C ALA A 121 -4.52 -0.57 14.77
N ALA A 122 -3.58 -1.28 14.16
CA ALA A 122 -3.60 -1.63 12.75
C ALA A 122 -4.85 -2.42 12.35
N ALA A 123 -5.27 -3.40 13.15
CA ALA A 123 -6.48 -4.17 12.88
C ALA A 123 -7.73 -3.28 12.89
N ILE A 124 -7.87 -2.41 13.90
CA ILE A 124 -8.96 -1.42 13.97
C ILE A 124 -8.94 -0.52 12.74
N HIS A 125 -7.76 -0.02 12.35
CA HIS A 125 -7.61 0.84 11.19
C HIS A 125 -8.02 0.14 9.88
N VAL A 126 -7.66 -1.14 9.71
CA VAL A 126 -8.09 -1.94 8.56
C VAL A 126 -9.61 -2.09 8.53
N VAL A 127 -10.25 -2.40 9.67
CA VAL A 127 -11.72 -2.51 9.77
C VAL A 127 -12.40 -1.19 9.35
N VAL A 128 -11.92 -0.06 9.87
CA VAL A 128 -12.44 1.27 9.48
C VAL A 128 -12.28 1.52 7.98
N SER A 129 -11.14 1.12 7.40
CA SER A 129 -10.89 1.27 5.95
C SER A 129 -11.79 0.41 5.07
N GLN A 130 -12.33 -0.71 5.59
CA GLN A 130 -13.26 -1.58 4.88
C GLN A 130 -14.71 -1.08 4.91
N PHE A 131 -15.07 -0.27 5.91
CA PHE A 131 -16.45 0.22 6.10
C PHE A 131 -16.99 0.92 4.84
N LYS A 132 -16.15 1.69 4.12
CA LYS A 132 -16.56 2.33 2.86
C LYS A 132 -17.01 1.32 1.79
N TYR A 133 -16.39 0.14 1.73
CA TYR A 133 -16.76 -0.90 0.76
C TYR A 133 -18.03 -1.63 1.19
N THR A 134 -18.21 -1.86 2.49
CA THR A 134 -19.42 -2.51 3.05
C THR A 134 -20.68 -1.68 2.83
N PHE A 135 -20.59 -0.36 3.03
CA PHE A 135 -21.73 0.55 2.90
C PHE A 135 -21.91 1.11 1.49
N GLY A 136 -21.01 0.78 0.55
CA GLY A 136 -21.06 1.25 -0.84
C GLY A 136 -20.94 2.77 -1.00
N ILE A 137 -20.58 3.50 0.06
CA ILE A 137 -20.39 4.94 0.03
C ILE A 137 -18.98 5.27 -0.48
N SER A 138 -18.86 6.32 -1.29
CA SER A 138 -17.57 6.84 -1.76
C SER A 138 -17.20 8.11 -0.97
N PRO A 139 -16.71 7.99 0.27
CA PRO A 139 -16.27 9.16 1.03
C PRO A 139 -15.03 9.78 0.39
N LYS A 140 -14.95 11.10 0.45
CA LYS A 140 -13.72 11.83 0.12
C LYS A 140 -12.60 11.30 1.02
N ARG A 141 -11.53 10.80 0.41
CA ARG A 141 -10.37 10.27 1.13
C ARG A 141 -9.62 11.41 1.81
N TYR A 142 -9.31 11.24 3.09
CA TYR A 142 -8.46 12.15 3.87
C TYR A 142 -7.26 11.36 4.40
N SER A 143 -6.05 11.88 4.20
CA SER A 143 -4.83 11.39 4.85
C SER A 143 -4.38 12.46 5.85
N GLY A 144 -4.44 12.14 7.14
CA GLY A 144 -3.72 12.86 8.20
C GLY A 144 -2.27 12.42 8.28
#